data_AF-A0A7L2ZQX4-F1
#
_entry.id   AF-A0A7L2ZQX4-F1
#
_cell.length_a   1.000
_cell.length_b   1.000
_cell.length_c   1.000
_cell.angle_alpha   90.00
_cell.angle_beta   90.00
_cell.angle_gamma   90.00
#
_symmetry.space_group_name_H-M   'P 1'
#
loop_
_entity.id
_entity.type
_entity.pdbx_description
1 polymer ?
#
loop_
_entity_poly.entity_id
_entity_poly.type
_entity_poly.pdbx_seq_one_letter_code
_entity_poly.pdbx_strand_id
1 'polypeptide(L)'
;ASLLAEFFSYFGTLDLGALLLSPLEGRALPRPPPETLGGLRPGPLTLQDPFELSHNVAANVTARTVSRFVRCCRDAARLCRGPEFLQKSRRGRPWGVMRLLQPGNPENPGNSGGSEGKFLIPVPLRPPRGCGGVPRREVCAAVGFVLAEVLGCGCEPDFGDTGTPGE
;
A
#
# COMPACT_ATOMS: atom_id res chain seq x y z
N ALA A 1 -1.63 11.18 -19.28
CA ALA A 1 -0.84 10.28 -18.41
C ALA A 1 -0.78 10.75 -16.95
N SER A 2 -0.89 12.06 -16.67
CA SER A 2 -0.80 12.63 -15.32
C SER A 2 -1.81 12.05 -14.33
N LEU A 3 -3.12 12.06 -14.66
CA LEU A 3 -4.17 11.57 -13.75
C LEU A 3 -4.00 10.11 -13.30
N LEU A 4 -3.53 9.23 -14.19
CA LEU A 4 -3.32 7.82 -13.85
C LEU A 4 -2.12 7.66 -12.91
N ALA A 5 -1.02 8.36 -13.18
CA ALA A 5 0.15 8.37 -12.31
C ALA A 5 -0.16 8.96 -10.93
N GLU A 6 -0.96 10.04 -10.91
CA GLU A 6 -1.44 10.70 -9.70
C GLU A 6 -2.39 9.80 -8.90
N PHE A 7 -3.33 9.11 -9.55
CA PHE A 7 -4.19 8.13 -8.89
C PHE A 7 -3.36 7.09 -8.14
N PHE A 8 -2.39 6.47 -8.82
CA PHE A 8 -1.51 5.48 -8.20
C PHE A 8 -0.64 6.07 -7.09
N SER A 9 -0.12 7.29 -7.27
CA SER A 9 0.69 7.96 -6.25
C SER A 9 -0.15 8.31 -5.00
N TYR A 10 -1.36 8.81 -5.20
CA TYR A 10 -2.29 9.20 -4.14
C TYR A 10 -2.69 7.96 -3.33
N PHE A 11 -3.31 6.95 -3.94
CA PHE A 11 -3.74 5.75 -3.22
C PHE A 11 -2.58 4.88 -2.72
N GLY A 12 -1.37 5.02 -3.29
CA GLY A 12 -0.16 4.37 -2.80
C GLY A 12 0.40 4.98 -1.50
N THR A 13 0.00 6.20 -1.12
CA THR A 13 0.54 6.90 0.06
C THR A 13 -0.44 7.00 1.23
N LEU A 14 -1.74 6.83 0.98
CA LEU A 14 -2.77 6.91 2.02
C LEU A 14 -2.72 5.75 3.03
N ASP A 15 -3.02 6.07 4.29
CA ASP A 15 -3.43 5.09 5.30
C ASP A 15 -4.94 4.86 5.22
N LEU A 16 -5.34 3.93 4.35
CA LEU A 16 -6.75 3.64 4.06
C LEU A 16 -7.53 3.08 5.26
N GLY A 17 -6.85 2.53 6.28
CA GLY A 17 -7.51 2.01 7.48
C GLY A 17 -7.96 3.12 8.45
N ALA A 18 -7.28 4.27 8.38
CA ALA A 18 -7.56 5.46 9.18
C ALA A 18 -8.52 6.45 8.50
N LEU A 19 -8.95 6.17 7.26
CA LEU A 19 -9.75 7.08 6.45
C LEU A 19 -11.13 6.50 6.12
N LEU A 20 -12.09 7.41 6.00
CA LEU A 20 -13.39 7.21 5.38
C LEU A 20 -13.38 7.93 4.02
N LEU A 21 -13.46 7.18 2.92
CA LEU A 21 -13.58 7.78 1.60
C LEU A 21 -15.06 8.06 1.32
N SER A 22 -15.44 9.35 1.24
CA SER A 22 -16.83 9.75 1.00
C SER A 22 -16.95 10.39 -0.38
N PRO A 23 -17.59 9.70 -1.36
CA PRO A 23 -17.93 10.31 -2.64
C PRO A 23 -18.88 11.49 -2.50
N LEU A 24 -19.80 11.44 -1.52
CA LEU A 24 -20.76 12.52 -1.25
C LEU A 24 -20.04 13.82 -0.86
N GLU A 25 -19.01 13.74 -0.02
CA GLU A 25 -18.19 14.91 0.34
C GLU A 25 -17.02 15.18 -0.64
N GLY A 26 -16.77 14.26 -1.57
CA GLY A 26 -15.66 14.35 -2.53
C GLY A 26 -14.27 14.33 -1.88
N ARG A 27 -14.13 13.81 -0.66
CA ARG A 27 -12.87 13.82 0.10
C ARG A 27 -12.65 12.59 0.97
N ALA A 28 -11.39 12.37 1.34
CA ALA A 28 -11.01 11.42 2.37
C ALA A 28 -11.13 12.10 3.74
N LEU A 29 -11.99 11.56 4.59
CA LEU A 29 -12.26 12.03 5.94
C LEU A 29 -11.46 11.21 6.96
N PRO A 30 -11.03 11.80 8.08
CA PRO A 30 -10.59 11.03 9.23
C PRO A 30 -11.69 10.07 9.65
N ARG A 31 -11.34 8.82 9.93
CA ARG A 31 -12.31 7.81 10.34
C ARG A 31 -13.02 8.26 11.64
N PRO A 32 -14.36 8.39 11.63
CA PRO A 32 -15.08 8.79 12.83
C PRO A 32 -15.06 7.70 13.91
N PRO A 33 -15.31 8.05 15.18
CA PRO A 33 -15.52 7.09 16.25
C PRO A 33 -16.68 6.12 15.93
N PRO A 34 -16.61 4.85 16.38
CA PRO A 34 -17.61 3.83 16.04
C PRO A 34 -19.07 4.24 16.33
N GLU A 35 -19.27 5.00 17.42
CA GLU A 35 -20.57 5.48 17.89
C GLU A 35 -21.23 6.46 16.91
N THR A 36 -20.43 7.15 16.11
CA THR A 36 -20.90 8.19 15.17
C THR A 36 -21.06 7.68 13.74
N LEU A 37 -20.74 6.40 13.47
CA LEU A 37 -20.80 5.84 12.11
C LEU A 37 -22.22 5.51 11.62
N GLY A 38 -23.27 5.71 12.42
CA GLY A 38 -24.66 5.56 11.95
C GLY A 38 -24.97 4.18 11.33
N GLY A 39 -24.33 3.12 11.81
CA GLY A 39 -24.45 1.76 11.26
C GLY A 39 -23.44 1.39 10.16
N LEU A 40 -22.65 2.36 9.66
CA LEU A 40 -21.55 2.11 8.74
C LEU A 40 -20.52 1.19 9.40
N ARG A 41 -20.26 0.04 8.77
CA ARG A 41 -19.29 -0.95 9.27
C ARG A 41 -17.90 -0.63 8.72
N PRO A 42 -16.97 -0.14 9.56
CA PRO A 42 -15.67 0.24 9.08
C PRO A 42 -14.78 -0.99 8.91
N GLY A 43 -13.91 -0.95 7.90
CA GLY A 43 -12.99 -2.04 7.57
C GLY A 43 -11.56 -1.58 7.38
N PRO A 44 -10.68 -2.45 6.86
CA PRO A 44 -9.35 -2.07 6.39
C PRO A 44 -9.37 -1.03 5.26
N LEU A 45 -10.48 -0.96 4.53
CA LEU A 45 -10.85 0.10 3.60
C LEU A 45 -12.32 0.45 3.87
N THR A 46 -12.60 1.74 4.04
CA THR A 46 -13.97 2.23 4.22
C THR A 46 -14.30 3.20 3.09
N LEU A 47 -15.08 2.74 2.12
CA LEU A 47 -15.58 3.53 1.00
C LEU A 47 -17.10 3.63 1.15
N GLN A 48 -17.59 4.84 1.42
CA GLN A 48 -19.01 5.09 1.65
C GLN A 48 -19.78 5.01 0.34
N ASP A 49 -20.95 4.38 0.36
CA ASP A 49 -21.90 4.50 -0.74
C ASP A 49 -22.40 5.96 -0.85
N PRO A 50 -22.53 6.53 -2.06
CA PRO A 50 -22.97 7.91 -2.24
C PRO A 50 -24.42 8.19 -1.81
N PHE A 51 -25.28 7.16 -1.69
CA PHE A 51 -26.69 7.30 -1.34
C PHE A 51 -27.01 6.63 0.01
N GLU A 52 -26.57 5.40 0.20
CA GLU A 52 -26.78 4.66 1.44
C GLU A 52 -25.60 4.89 2.40
N LEU A 53 -25.62 5.99 3.16
CA LEU A 53 -24.46 6.44 3.96
C LEU A 53 -24.04 5.48 5.08
N SER A 54 -24.91 4.54 5.48
CA SER A 54 -24.63 3.43 6.40
C SER A 54 -23.99 2.21 5.71
N HIS A 55 -23.79 2.25 4.39
CA HIS A 55 -23.23 1.17 3.60
C HIS A 55 -21.77 1.44 3.22
N ASN A 56 -20.90 0.49 3.55
CA ASN A 56 -19.50 0.47 3.11
C ASN A 56 -19.39 -0.51 1.94
N VAL A 57 -19.23 0.01 0.72
CA VAL A 57 -19.13 -0.82 -0.49
C VAL A 57 -17.86 -1.70 -0.49
N ALA A 58 -16.87 -1.38 0.34
CA ALA A 58 -15.62 -2.13 0.50
C ALA A 58 -15.61 -3.03 1.75
N ALA A 59 -16.75 -3.29 2.38
CA ALA A 59 -16.81 -4.06 3.64
C ALA A 59 -16.27 -5.50 3.52
N ASN A 60 -16.25 -6.08 2.32
CA ASN A 60 -15.70 -7.42 2.04
C ASN A 60 -14.18 -7.42 1.82
N VAL A 61 -13.53 -6.25 1.77
CA VAL A 61 -12.11 -6.12 1.49
C VAL A 61 -11.28 -6.41 2.74
N THR A 62 -10.37 -7.38 2.64
CA THR A 62 -9.47 -7.75 3.74
C THR A 62 -8.25 -6.83 3.85
N ALA A 63 -7.60 -6.79 5.02
CA ALA A 63 -6.37 -6.02 5.22
C ALA A 63 -5.23 -6.47 4.30
N ARG A 64 -5.18 -7.77 3.95
CA ARG A 64 -4.24 -8.31 2.97
C ARG A 64 -4.50 -7.73 1.58
N THR A 65 -5.77 -7.63 1.18
CA THR A 65 -6.16 -7.04 -0.12
C THR A 65 -5.81 -5.56 -0.18
N VAL A 66 -6.09 -4.79 0.88
CA VAL A 66 -5.71 -3.37 0.96
C VAL A 66 -4.19 -3.19 0.87
N SER A 67 -3.43 -4.00 1.62
CA SER A 67 -1.97 -3.95 1.58
C SER A 67 -1.42 -4.25 0.19
N ARG A 68 -1.99 -5.25 -0.50
CA ARG A 68 -1.64 -5.57 -1.90
C ARG A 68 -2.00 -4.41 -2.83
N PHE A 69 -3.17 -3.81 -2.68
CA PHE A 69 -3.61 -2.66 -3.48
C PHE A 69 -2.66 -1.47 -3.33
N VAL A 70 -2.36 -1.04 -2.10
CA VAL A 70 -1.43 0.08 -1.82
C VAL A 70 -0.05 -0.20 -2.44
N ARG A 71 0.45 -1.43 -2.33
CA ARG A 71 1.71 -1.84 -2.97
C ARG A 71 1.63 -1.73 -4.49
N CYS A 72 0.60 -2.30 -5.10
CA CYS A 72 0.39 -2.23 -6.55
C CYS A 72 0.28 -0.78 -7.04
N CYS A 73 -0.37 0.10 -6.28
CA CYS A 73 -0.40 1.54 -6.56
C CYS A 73 1.00 2.16 -6.51
N ARG A 74 1.84 1.87 -5.50
CA ARG A 74 3.23 2.36 -5.46
C ARG A 74 4.05 1.88 -6.67
N ASP A 75 3.91 0.62 -7.03
CA ASP A 75 4.64 0.03 -8.17
C ASP A 75 4.18 0.64 -9.49
N ALA A 76 2.87 0.79 -9.69
CA ALA A 76 2.30 1.41 -10.87
C ALA A 76 2.66 2.91 -10.97
N ALA A 77 2.69 3.64 -9.85
CA ALA A 77 3.13 5.04 -9.83
C ALA A 77 4.59 5.18 -10.28
N ARG A 78 5.48 4.27 -9.84
CA ARG A 78 6.87 4.22 -10.30
C ARG A 78 6.95 3.91 -11.80
N LEU A 79 6.18 2.92 -12.26
CA LEU A 79 6.11 2.56 -13.67
C LEU A 79 5.65 3.73 -14.55
N CYS A 80 4.62 4.46 -14.13
CA CYS A 80 4.08 5.60 -14.88
C CYS A 80 5.07 6.76 -15.07
N ARG A 81 6.08 6.88 -14.19
CA ARG A 81 7.16 7.87 -14.30
C ARG A 81 8.32 7.40 -15.18
N GLY A 82 8.36 6.10 -15.50
CA GLY A 82 9.43 5.49 -16.28
C GLY A 82 9.31 5.72 -17.80
N PRO A 83 10.43 5.61 -18.54
CA PRO A 83 10.44 5.78 -20.00
C PRO A 83 9.61 4.73 -20.73
N GLU A 84 9.50 3.51 -20.20
CA GLU A 84 8.66 2.44 -20.76
C GLU A 84 7.17 2.79 -20.77
N PHE A 85 6.74 3.71 -19.89
CA PHE A 85 5.37 4.18 -19.86
C PHE A 85 5.16 5.44 -20.71
N LEU A 86 6.12 6.37 -20.66
CA LEU A 86 6.00 7.67 -21.33
C LEU A 86 6.35 7.63 -22.81
N GLN A 87 7.19 6.70 -23.26
CA GLN A 87 7.72 6.66 -24.61
C GLN A 87 7.29 5.40 -25.37
N LYS A 88 6.80 5.59 -26.59
CA LYS A 88 6.47 4.49 -27.49
C LYS A 88 7.72 3.70 -27.86
N SER A 89 7.67 2.39 -27.64
CA SER A 89 8.72 1.49 -28.09
C SER A 89 8.78 1.43 -29.62
N ARG A 90 9.99 1.56 -30.17
CA ARG A 90 10.26 1.42 -31.62
C ARG A 90 10.33 -0.04 -32.08
N ARG A 91 10.49 -0.99 -31.14
CA ARG A 91 10.77 -2.41 -31.43
C ARG A 91 9.63 -3.35 -31.06
N GLY A 92 8.39 -2.86 -31.12
CA GLY A 92 7.19 -3.65 -30.79
C GLY A 92 7.06 -4.08 -29.33
N ARG A 93 7.95 -3.64 -28.43
CA ARG A 93 7.83 -3.94 -27.00
C ARG A 93 6.59 -3.27 -26.40
N PRO A 94 5.90 -3.94 -25.46
CA PRO A 94 4.81 -3.33 -24.69
C PRO A 94 5.27 -2.03 -24.02
N TRP A 95 4.42 -0.99 -24.07
CA TRP A 95 4.72 0.34 -23.54
C TRP A 95 3.43 1.00 -23.03
N GLY A 96 3.55 2.07 -22.25
CA GLY A 96 2.40 2.81 -21.72
C GLY A 96 1.49 1.91 -20.88
N VAL A 97 0.18 2.04 -21.07
CA VAL A 97 -0.84 1.28 -20.33
C VAL A 97 -0.67 -0.23 -20.49
N MET A 98 -0.13 -0.70 -21.62
CA MET A 98 0.09 -2.14 -21.81
C MET A 98 1.03 -2.74 -20.75
N ARG A 99 1.98 -1.97 -20.22
CA ARG A 99 2.86 -2.45 -19.13
C ARG A 99 2.13 -2.63 -17.80
N LEU A 100 1.03 -1.91 -17.57
CA LEU A 100 0.18 -2.07 -16.39
C LEU A 100 -0.77 -3.28 -16.51
N LEU A 101 -1.15 -3.64 -17.75
CA LEU A 101 -2.11 -4.72 -18.03
C LEU A 101 -1.44 -6.08 -18.20
N GLN A 102 -0.10 -6.12 -18.27
CA GLN A 102 0.61 -7.39 -18.32
C GLN A 102 0.34 -8.17 -17.03
N PRO A 103 0.01 -9.47 -17.13
CA PRO A 103 -0.11 -10.30 -15.93
C PRO A 103 1.20 -10.24 -15.17
N GLY A 104 1.12 -10.04 -13.84
CA GLY A 104 2.30 -10.03 -12.99
C GLY A 104 3.04 -11.35 -13.17
N ASN A 105 4.25 -11.28 -13.73
CA ASN A 105 5.03 -12.47 -14.03
C ASN A 105 5.55 -13.05 -12.70
N PRO A 106 5.30 -14.34 -12.39
CA PRO A 106 5.86 -14.99 -11.22
C PRO A 106 7.31 -15.50 -11.42
N GLU A 107 7.87 -15.42 -12.64
CA GLU A 107 9.09 -16.16 -13.02
C GLU A 107 10.20 -15.32 -13.67
N ASN A 108 10.19 -13.99 -13.59
CA ASN A 108 11.27 -13.20 -14.21
C ASN A 108 11.70 -11.99 -13.38
N PRO A 109 12.65 -12.17 -12.45
CA PRO A 109 13.13 -11.13 -11.53
C PRO A 109 13.95 -10.01 -12.21
N GLY A 110 14.28 -10.15 -13.50
CA GLY A 110 15.26 -9.28 -14.18
C GLY A 110 14.72 -8.06 -14.93
N ASN A 111 13.42 -7.95 -15.24
CA ASN A 111 12.92 -6.94 -16.19
C ASN A 111 11.73 -6.10 -15.71
N SER A 112 11.50 -6.13 -14.39
CA SER A 112 10.60 -5.25 -13.65
C SER A 112 11.39 -4.80 -12.42
N GLY A 113 11.93 -3.59 -12.41
CA GLY A 113 12.76 -3.10 -11.31
C GLY A 113 12.10 -3.29 -9.93
N GLY A 114 12.58 -4.29 -9.17
CA GLY A 114 12.61 -4.31 -7.71
C GLY A 114 11.31 -4.49 -6.91
N SER A 115 10.29 -5.24 -7.37
CA SER A 115 9.10 -5.48 -6.52
C SER A 115 8.44 -6.85 -6.72
N GLU A 116 9.22 -7.90 -7.04
CA GLU A 116 8.71 -9.25 -6.79
C GLU A 116 8.66 -9.49 -5.27
N GLY A 117 7.43 -9.61 -4.76
CA GLY A 117 7.17 -10.43 -3.59
C GLY A 117 7.73 -9.96 -2.25
N LYS A 118 7.44 -8.73 -1.80
CA LYS A 118 7.39 -8.50 -0.34
C LYS A 118 6.25 -9.35 0.22
N PHE A 119 6.58 -10.55 0.68
CA PHE A 119 5.68 -11.50 1.34
C PHE A 119 5.22 -10.89 2.66
N LEU A 120 3.97 -10.39 2.69
CA LEU A 120 3.40 -9.78 3.88
C LEU A 120 2.79 -10.87 4.76
N ILE A 121 3.43 -11.13 5.90
CA ILE A 121 2.94 -12.03 6.94
C ILE A 121 2.17 -11.19 7.96
N PRO A 122 0.86 -11.40 8.14
CA PRO A 122 0.14 -10.81 9.26
C PRO A 122 0.72 -11.37 10.56
N VAL A 123 1.27 -10.50 11.40
CA VAL A 123 1.78 -10.88 12.72
C VAL A 123 0.64 -10.72 13.73
N PRO A 124 0.19 -11.79 14.41
CA PRO A 124 -0.87 -11.70 15.41
C PRO A 124 -0.31 -11.05 16.69
N LEU A 125 -0.44 -9.73 16.78
CA LEU A 125 -0.04 -8.98 17.96
C LEU A 125 -1.20 -8.95 18.95
N ARG A 126 -0.94 -9.41 20.19
CA ARG A 126 -1.90 -9.28 21.30
C ARG A 126 -1.61 -7.94 21.98
N PRO A 127 -2.52 -6.96 21.94
CA PRO A 127 -2.31 -5.73 22.68
C PRO A 127 -2.28 -6.03 24.20
N PRO A 128 -1.39 -5.38 24.98
CA PRO A 128 -1.43 -5.48 26.42
C PRO A 128 -2.79 -4.98 26.93
N ARG A 129 -3.30 -5.62 27.99
CA ARG A 129 -4.62 -5.31 28.55
C ARG A 129 -4.73 -3.81 28.86
N GLY A 130 -5.61 -3.11 28.16
CA GLY A 130 -6.09 -1.78 28.56
C GLY A 130 -5.73 -0.59 27.68
N CYS A 131 -4.82 -0.66 26.70
CA CYS A 131 -4.54 0.50 25.83
C CYS A 131 -4.03 0.10 24.43
N GLY A 132 -4.29 0.99 23.47
CA GLY A 132 -4.26 0.71 22.03
C GLY A 132 -2.94 0.17 21.47
N GLY A 133 -3.07 -0.94 20.72
CA GLY A 133 -2.04 -1.47 19.83
C GLY A 133 -0.73 -1.91 20.51
N VAL A 134 0.12 -2.60 19.75
CA VAL A 134 1.53 -2.78 20.14
C VAL A 134 2.34 -1.71 19.40
N PRO A 135 3.19 -0.92 20.08
CA PRO A 135 4.00 0.11 19.45
C PRO A 135 4.85 -0.44 18.30
N ARG A 136 4.84 0.23 17.14
CA ARG A 136 5.62 -0.20 15.96
C ARG A 136 7.09 -0.43 16.27
N ARG A 137 7.69 0.39 17.14
CA ARG A 137 9.09 0.25 17.58
C ARG A 137 9.36 -1.07 18.27
N GLU A 138 8.46 -1.52 19.14
CA GLU A 138 8.58 -2.80 19.84
C GLU A 138 8.44 -3.97 18.87
N VAL A 139 7.47 -3.88 17.93
CA VAL A 139 7.31 -4.88 16.87
C VAL A 139 8.56 -4.98 16.01
N CYS A 140 9.12 -3.84 15.57
CA CYS A 140 10.35 -3.81 14.78
C CYS A 140 11.54 -4.40 15.54
N ALA A 141 11.69 -4.07 16.84
CA ALA A 141 12.75 -4.64 17.68
C ALA A 141 12.60 -6.15 17.85
N ALA A 142 11.38 -6.65 18.10
CA ALA A 142 11.10 -8.07 18.22
C ALA A 142 11.37 -8.83 16.92
N VAL A 143 10.97 -8.26 15.76
CA VAL A 143 11.27 -8.84 14.44
C VAL A 143 12.77 -8.86 14.20
N GLY A 144 13.48 -7.77 14.50
CA GLY A 144 14.94 -7.70 14.39
C GLY A 144 15.64 -8.76 15.25
N PHE A 145 15.21 -8.92 16.50
CA PHE A 145 15.72 -9.97 17.39
C PHE A 145 15.51 -11.38 16.81
N VAL A 146 14.30 -11.70 16.33
CA VAL A 146 14.03 -13.03 15.75
C VAL A 146 14.88 -13.26 14.50
N LEU A 147 14.99 -12.28 13.61
CA LEU A 147 15.79 -12.42 12.40
C LEU A 147 17.28 -12.59 12.72
N ALA A 148 17.84 -11.77 13.61
CA ALA A 148 19.27 -11.81 13.92
C ALA A 148 19.65 -12.95 14.87
N GLU A 149 19.00 -13.05 16.03
CA GLU A 149 19.41 -13.92 17.14
C GLU A 149 18.86 -15.34 17.02
N VAL A 150 17.64 -15.51 16.48
CA VAL A 150 17.01 -16.82 16.35
C VAL A 150 17.30 -17.46 14.99
N LEU A 151 17.30 -16.66 13.92
CA LEU A 151 17.46 -17.14 12.55
C LEU A 151 18.84 -16.86 11.94
N GLY A 152 19.72 -16.10 12.61
CA GLY A 152 21.08 -15.83 12.13
C GLY A 152 21.17 -14.95 10.89
N CYS A 153 20.15 -14.14 10.60
CA CYS A 153 20.08 -13.29 9.41
C CYS A 153 20.85 -11.98 9.61
N GLY A 154 21.68 -11.59 8.63
CA GLY A 154 22.27 -10.25 8.57
C GLY A 154 21.21 -9.19 8.28
N CYS A 155 20.88 -8.38 9.29
CA CYS A 155 19.85 -7.34 9.18
C CYS A 155 20.50 -5.96 9.07
N GLU A 156 20.74 -5.51 7.83
CA GLU A 156 21.16 -4.13 7.59
C GLU A 156 19.94 -3.21 7.64
N PRO A 157 19.95 -2.13 8.44
CA PRO A 157 18.90 -1.12 8.39
C PRO A 157 18.95 -0.39 7.05
N ASP A 158 17.87 -0.47 6.28
CA ASP A 158 17.67 0.29 5.04
C ASP A 158 17.47 1.77 5.40
N PHE A 159 18.56 2.48 5.63
CA PHE A 159 18.57 3.94 5.73
C PHE A 159 18.39 4.46 4.30
N GLY A 160 17.16 4.85 3.97
CA GLY A 160 16.84 5.47 2.69
C GLY A 160 17.85 6.58 2.37
N ASP A 161 18.50 6.42 1.22
CA ASP A 161 19.56 7.25 0.66
C ASP A 161 19.29 8.76 0.86
N THR A 162 19.85 9.34 1.93
CA THR A 162 19.98 10.78 2.06
C THR A 162 21.18 11.18 1.21
N GLY A 163 20.90 11.51 -0.05
CA GLY A 163 21.90 12.01 -0.99
C GLY A 163 22.74 13.11 -0.35
N THR A 164 24.05 12.88 -0.35
CA THR A 164 25.06 13.89 -0.04
C THR A 164 25.04 14.98 -1.11
N PRO A 165 24.94 16.27 -0.76
CA PRO A 165 25.23 17.34 -1.71
C PRO A 165 26.76 17.41 -1.85
N GLY A 166 27.28 16.90 -2.96
CA GLY A 166 28.67 17.07 -3.37
C GLY A 166 28.85 18.44 -4.04
N GLU A 167 29.91 19.12 -3.61
CA GLU A 167 30.43 20.44 -4.00
C GLU A 167 30.57 20.70 -5.51
#